data_AF-A0A968C284-F1
#
_entry.id   AF-A0A968C284-F1
#
_cell.length_a   1.000
_cell.length_b   1.000
_cell.length_c   1.000
_cell.angle_alpha   90.00
_cell.angle_beta   90.00
_cell.angle_gamma   90.00
#
_symmetry.space_group_name_H-M   'P 1'
#
loop_
_entity.id
_entity.type
_entity.pdbx_description
1 polymer ?
#
loop_
_entity_poly.entity_id
_entity_poly.type
_entity_poly.pdbx_seq_one_letter_code
_entity_poly.pdbx_strand_id
1 'polypeptide(L)'
;MTICSGELRQIFDRHHVPQLVTDQAWEEALDLYDKRIHAKTASLFAAATEAASVLGSAPEAEQDALRAYGQLLGTGFQIVDDVLDFQGDQKVLGKPVASDLREG
;
A
#
# COMPACT_ATOMS: atom_id res chain seq x y z
N MET A 1 -11.79 10.20 -3.00
CA MET A 1 -11.92 9.08 -2.04
C MET A 1 -10.96 7.95 -2.45
N THR A 2 -9.67 8.11 -2.19
CA THR A 2 -8.63 7.17 -2.67
C THR A 2 -8.68 5.83 -1.92
N ILE A 3 -8.85 5.89 -0.59
CA ILE A 3 -8.87 4.72 0.29
C ILE A 3 -10.09 3.83 0.02
N CYS A 4 -11.31 4.40 0.02
CA CYS A 4 -12.53 3.63 -0.24
C CYS A 4 -12.52 2.96 -1.63
N SER A 5 -12.00 3.66 -2.65
CA SER A 5 -11.84 3.07 -3.98
C SER A 5 -10.78 1.97 -4.01
N GLY A 6 -9.71 2.09 -3.22
CA GLY A 6 -8.69 1.05 -3.05
C GLY A 6 -9.25 -0.22 -2.42
N GLU A 7 -9.98 -0.09 -1.32
CA GLU A 7 -10.63 -1.22 -0.62
C GLU A 7 -11.66 -1.93 -1.51
N LEU A 8 -12.49 -1.16 -2.22
CA LEU A 8 -13.43 -1.75 -3.17
C LEU A 8 -12.72 -2.50 -4.28
N ARG A 9 -11.64 -1.93 -4.84
CA ARG A 9 -10.84 -2.59 -5.88
C ARG A 9 -10.20 -3.88 -5.36
N GLN A 10 -9.69 -3.89 -4.12
CA GLN A 10 -9.18 -5.11 -3.49
C GLN A 10 -10.24 -6.22 -3.38
N ILE A 11 -11.48 -5.86 -3.06
CA ILE A 11 -12.59 -6.83 -2.96
C ILE A 11 -12.95 -7.40 -4.34
N PHE A 12 -13.04 -6.56 -5.37
CA PHE A 12 -13.45 -6.99 -6.71
C PHE A 12 -12.34 -7.70 -7.50
N ASP A 13 -11.08 -7.35 -7.27
CA ASP A 13 -9.93 -7.87 -8.02
C ASP A 13 -9.21 -9.01 -7.28
N ARG A 14 -9.75 -9.47 -6.14
CA ARG A 14 -9.17 -10.51 -5.26
C ARG A 14 -8.67 -11.76 -5.99
N HIS A 15 -9.32 -12.15 -7.08
CA HIS A 15 -8.95 -13.33 -7.87
C HIS A 15 -8.42 -13.00 -9.27
N HIS A 16 -8.19 -11.72 -9.55
CA HIS A 16 -7.73 -11.23 -10.84
C HIS A 16 -6.21 -11.05 -10.84
N VAL A 17 -5.49 -12.17 -10.69
CA VAL A 17 -4.03 -12.20 -10.76
C VAL A 17 -3.61 -12.75 -12.12
N PRO A 18 -2.76 -12.05 -12.89
CA PRO A 18 -2.20 -12.58 -14.13
C PRO A 18 -1.52 -13.93 -13.91
N GLN A 19 -1.57 -14.82 -14.90
CA GLN A 19 -0.72 -16.01 -14.86
C GLN A 19 0.73 -15.58 -15.06
N LEU A 20 1.53 -15.73 -14.01
CA LEU A 20 2.91 -15.24 -13.90
C LEU A 20 3.91 -16.08 -14.73
N VAL A 21 3.61 -16.27 -16.01
CA VAL A 21 4.37 -17.12 -16.96
C VAL A 21 5.21 -16.32 -17.95
N THR A 22 4.98 -15.01 -18.06
CA THR A 22 5.75 -14.09 -18.93
C THR A 22 6.21 -12.86 -18.14
N ASP A 23 7.28 -12.22 -18.60
CA ASP A 23 7.78 -10.97 -18.01
C ASP A 23 6.69 -9.87 -18.01
N GLN A 24 5.89 -9.81 -19.07
CA GLN A 24 4.77 -8.88 -19.17
C GLN A 24 3.69 -9.13 -18.10
N ALA A 25 3.38 -10.40 -17.78
CA ALA A 25 2.43 -10.74 -16.73
C ALA A 25 2.96 -10.36 -15.34
N TRP A 26 4.29 -10.42 -15.13
CA TRP A 26 4.93 -9.95 -13.91
C TRP A 26 4.85 -8.43 -13.77
N GLU A 27 5.13 -7.67 -14.83
CA GLU A 27 5.00 -6.21 -14.83
C GLU A 27 3.57 -5.77 -14.51
N GLU A 28 2.57 -6.43 -15.11
CA GLU A 28 1.16 -6.16 -14.83
C GLU A 28 0.81 -6.46 -13.37
N ALA A 29 1.27 -7.58 -12.83
CA ALA A 29 1.04 -7.94 -11.43
C ALA A 29 1.68 -6.93 -10.45
N LEU A 30 2.89 -6.44 -10.76
CA LEU A 30 3.57 -5.43 -9.97
C LEU A 30 2.83 -4.07 -10.00
N ASP A 31 2.37 -3.64 -11.18
CA ASP A 31 1.59 -2.40 -11.30
C ASP A 31 0.25 -2.49 -10.55
N LEU A 32 -0.43 -3.64 -10.59
CA LEU A 32 -1.63 -3.89 -9.80
C LEU A 32 -1.33 -3.84 -8.29
N TYR A 33 -0.22 -4.46 -7.87
CA TYR A 33 0.22 -4.45 -6.48
C TYR A 33 0.52 -3.03 -6.00
N ASP A 34 1.31 -2.26 -6.75
CA ASP A 34 1.67 -0.88 -6.43
C ASP A 34 0.43 0.01 -6.30
N LYS A 35 -0.53 -0.12 -7.23
CA LYS A 35 -1.81 0.60 -7.16
C LYS A 35 -2.60 0.24 -5.90
N ARG A 36 -2.61 -1.04 -5.51
CA ARG A 36 -3.32 -1.53 -4.33
C ARG A 36 -2.74 -0.95 -3.04
N ILE A 37 -1.44 -1.13 -2.82
CA ILE A 37 -0.78 -0.67 -1.58
C ILE A 37 -0.76 0.86 -1.50
N HIS A 38 -0.69 1.55 -2.65
CA HIS A 38 -0.83 2.99 -2.70
C HIS A 38 -2.21 3.43 -2.22
N ALA A 39 -3.27 2.88 -2.82
CA ALA A 39 -4.63 3.30 -2.52
C ALA A 39 -5.01 3.00 -1.06
N LYS A 40 -4.65 1.81 -0.57
CA LYS A 40 -4.99 1.33 0.77
C LYS A 40 -4.23 2.07 1.89
N THR A 41 -2.93 2.24 1.71
CA THR A 41 -2.03 2.61 2.82
C THR A 41 -1.25 3.88 2.50
N ALA A 42 -0.49 3.90 1.40
CA ALA A 42 0.43 5.00 1.14
C ALA A 42 -0.27 6.37 0.95
N SER A 43 -1.47 6.36 0.38
CA SER A 43 -2.25 7.58 0.17
C SER A 43 -2.62 8.29 1.47
N LEU A 44 -2.86 7.55 2.56
CA LEU A 44 -3.15 8.14 3.86
C LEU A 44 -1.91 8.74 4.50
N PHE A 45 -0.76 8.07 4.40
CA PHE A 45 0.51 8.62 4.88
C PHE A 45 0.87 9.91 4.15
N ALA A 46 0.74 9.93 2.81
CA ALA A 46 0.96 11.11 1.99
C ALA A 46 0.03 12.27 2.37
N ALA A 47 -1.26 11.99 2.55
CA ALA A 47 -2.24 13.00 2.97
C ALA A 47 -1.94 13.53 4.38
N ALA A 48 -1.50 12.69 5.32
CA ALA A 48 -1.17 13.11 6.68
C ALA A 48 0.04 14.03 6.74
N THR A 49 1.11 13.71 6.01
CA THR A 49 2.33 14.53 5.97
C THR A 49 2.10 15.83 5.20
N GLU A 50 1.34 15.79 4.11
CA GLU A 50 0.90 16.99 3.38
C GLU A 50 0.02 17.89 4.26
N ALA A 51 -0.99 17.35 4.94
CA ALA A 51 -1.86 18.12 5.82
C ALA A 51 -1.08 18.81 6.95
N ALA A 52 -0.09 18.14 7.54
CA ALA A 52 0.77 18.74 8.55
C ALA A 52 1.58 19.92 7.99
N SER A 53 2.08 19.81 6.77
CA SER A 53 2.82 20.88 6.09
C SER A 53 1.94 22.10 5.79
N VAL A 54 0.69 21.87 5.36
CA VAL A 54 -0.32 22.92 5.10
C VAL A 54 -0.67 23.64 6.40
N LEU A 55 -0.93 22.91 7.49
CA LEU A 55 -1.21 23.50 8.80
C LEU A 55 -0.01 24.30 9.34
N GLY A 56 1.21 23.88 9.01
CA GLY A 56 2.45 24.59 9.32
C GLY A 56 2.74 25.80 8.42
N SER A 57 1.91 26.07 7.41
CA SER A 57 2.17 27.11 6.39
C SER A 57 3.52 26.96 5.69
N ALA A 58 3.97 25.73 5.47
CA ALA A 58 5.22 25.44 4.78
C ALA A 58 5.17 25.92 3.30
N PRO A 59 6.29 26.31 2.70
CA PRO A 59 6.36 26.60 1.27
C PRO A 59 5.92 25.41 0.40
N GLU A 60 5.35 25.67 -0.78
CA GLU A 60 4.84 24.63 -1.69
C GLU A 60 5.83 23.49 -1.96
N ALA A 61 7.11 23.83 -2.19
CA ALA A 61 8.17 22.84 -2.40
C ALA A 61 8.35 21.87 -1.22
N GLU A 62 8.16 22.34 0.02
CA GLU A 62 8.22 21.50 1.22
C GLU A 62 6.96 20.65 1.39
N GLN A 63 5.80 21.19 1.01
CA GLN A 63 4.54 20.42 1.01
C GLN A 63 4.63 19.24 0.03
N ASP A 64 5.13 19.48 -1.18
CA ASP A 64 5.36 18.43 -2.18
C ASP A 64 6.39 17.39 -1.71
N ALA A 65 7.48 17.85 -1.08
CA ALA A 65 8.48 16.96 -0.51
C ALA A 65 7.88 16.08 0.61
N LEU A 66 7.04 16.65 1.49
CA LEU A 66 6.38 15.93 2.57
C LEU A 66 5.31 14.96 2.05
N ARG A 67 4.55 15.33 1.02
CA ARG A 67 3.62 14.42 0.33
C ARG A 67 4.37 13.23 -0.27
N ALA A 68 5.46 13.49 -0.99
CA ALA A 68 6.30 12.44 -1.58
C ALA A 68 6.93 11.54 -0.51
N TYR A 69 7.41 12.13 0.59
CA TYR A 69 7.92 11.38 1.73
C TYR A 69 6.86 10.45 2.33
N GLY A 70 5.66 10.97 2.63
CA GLY A 70 4.56 10.16 3.17
C GLY A 70 4.19 9.02 2.23
N GLN A 71 4.16 9.27 0.92
CA GLN A 71 3.87 8.24 -0.07
C GLN A 71 4.94 7.13 -0.07
N LEU A 72 6.23 7.47 -0.10
CA LEU A 72 7.31 6.48 -0.08
C LEU A 72 7.32 5.70 1.24
N LEU A 73 7.12 6.39 2.37
CA LEU A 73 7.07 5.78 3.69
C LEU A 73 5.91 4.78 3.79
N GLY A 74 4.70 5.17 3.38
CA GLY A 74 3.53 4.31 3.46
C GLY A 74 3.61 3.11 2.51
N THR A 75 4.20 3.28 1.32
CA THR A 75 4.51 2.15 0.42
C THR A 75 5.47 1.17 1.08
N GLY A 76 6.60 1.65 1.62
CA GLY A 76 7.57 0.80 2.31
C GLY A 76 6.98 0.10 3.53
N PHE A 77 6.12 0.80 4.29
CA PHE A 77 5.42 0.23 5.44
C PHE A 77 4.55 -0.97 5.02
N GLN A 78 3.73 -0.84 3.97
CA GLN A 78 2.85 -1.92 3.53
C GLN A 78 3.63 -3.12 2.97
N ILE A 79 4.73 -2.90 2.25
CA ILE A 79 5.59 -4.00 1.76
C ILE A 79 6.12 -4.81 2.95
N VAL A 80 6.58 -4.13 4.00
CA VAL A 80 7.07 -4.81 5.22
C VAL A 80 5.93 -5.56 5.92
N ASP A 81 4.75 -4.96 6.04
CA ASP A 81 3.54 -5.61 6.61
C ASP A 81 3.17 -6.89 5.85
N ASP A 82 3.11 -6.83 4.52
CA ASP A 82 2.83 -7.98 3.66
C ASP A 82 3.89 -9.08 3.82
N VAL A 83 5.19 -8.74 3.85
CA VAL A 83 6.28 -9.72 4.07
C VAL A 83 6.17 -10.37 5.45
N LEU A 84 5.85 -9.58 6.47
CA LEU A 84 5.67 -10.08 7.83
C LEU A 84 4.45 -11.01 7.92
N ASP A 85 3.37 -10.79 7.16
CA ASP A 85 2.22 -11.71 7.13
C ASP A 85 2.60 -13.13 6.70
N PHE A 86 3.57 -13.27 5.80
CA PHE A 86 4.07 -14.57 5.32
C PHE A 86 5.11 -15.21 6.25
N GLN A 87 5.93 -14.42 6.95
CA GLN A 87 7.10 -14.93 7.68
C GLN A 87 7.03 -14.83 9.21
N GLY A 88 6.10 -14.04 9.76
CA GLY A 88 6.10 -13.70 11.16
C GLY A 88 5.65 -14.84 12.09
N ASP A 89 6.15 -14.83 13.32
CA ASP A 89 5.62 -15.69 14.38
C ASP A 89 4.21 -15.20 14.77
N GLN A 90 3.22 -16.10 14.85
CA GLN A 90 1.85 -15.80 15.29
C GLN A 90 1.82 -15.00 16.60
N LYS A 91 2.80 -15.21 17.49
CA LYS A 91 2.90 -14.51 18.77
C LYS A 91 3.24 -13.03 18.63
N VAL A 92 3.88 -12.63 17.54
CA VAL A 92 4.30 -11.24 17.26
C VAL A 92 3.23 -10.49 16.44
N LEU A 93 2.59 -11.18 15.49
CA LEU A 93 1.59 -10.58 14.61
C LEU A 93 0.19 -10.48 15.23
N GLY A 94 -0.13 -11.31 16.23
CA GLY A 94 -1.46 -11.35 16.85
C GLY A 94 -2.58 -11.90 15.94
N LYS A 95 -2.25 -12.33 14.71
CA LYS A 95 -3.12 -12.97 13.72
C LYS A 95 -2.47 -14.27 13.17
N PRO A 96 -3.24 -15.22 12.62
CA PRO A 96 -2.68 -16.42 12.02
C PRO A 96 -1.73 -16.08 10.85
N VAL A 97 -0.59 -16.76 10.75
CA VAL A 97 0.32 -16.64 9.59
C VAL A 97 -0.41 -16.88 8.28
N ALA A 98 -0.07 -16.06 7.28
CA ALA A 98 -0.70 -16.03 5.97
C ALA A 98 -2.22 -15.81 6.05
N SER A 99 -2.67 -14.95 6.97
CA SER A 99 -4.08 -14.58 7.04
C SER A 99 -4.52 -13.92 5.75
N ASP A 100 -3.66 -13.10 5.16
CA ASP A 100 -4.02 -12.31 4.00
C ASP A 100 -4.19 -13.22 2.77
N LEU A 101 -3.31 -14.23 2.63
CA LEU A 101 -3.43 -15.28 1.61
C LEU A 101 -4.70 -16.14 1.77
N ARG A 102 -5.16 -16.36 3.00
CA ARG A 102 -6.41 -17.11 3.26
C ARG A 102 -7.64 -16.32 2.88
N GLU A 103 -7.55 -15.00 2.93
CA GLU A 103 -8.64 -14.11 2.52
C GLU A 103 -8.70 -13.93 1.00
N GLY A 104 -7.66 -14.30 0.26
CA GLY A 104 -7.56 -14.26 -1.20
C GLY A 104 -6.46 -13.31 -1.63
#